data_AF-A0A127SKI8-F1
#
_entry.id   AF-A0A127SKI8-F1
#
_cell.length_a   1.000
_cell.length_b   1.000
_cell.length_c   1.000
_cell.angle_alpha   90.00
_cell.angle_beta   90.00
_cell.angle_gamma   90.00
#
_symmetry.space_group_name_H-M   'P 1'
#
loop_
_entity.id
_entity.type
_entity.pdbx_description
1 polymer ?
#
loop_
_entity_poly.entity_id
_entity_poly.type
_entity_poly.pdbx_seq_one_letter_code
_entity_poly.pdbx_strand_id
1 'polypeptide(L)' 'MKKKVPMVCNIVSVILMIAFVIKSIVDYTQYSTTLNSAPFSVWVLVNALYMVIPAIVVFVIGFIVKKQ' A
#
# COMPACT_ATOMS: atom_id res chain seq x y z
N MET A 1 8.79 22.31 -13.03
CA MET A 1 7.81 21.25 -12.66
C MET A 1 8.41 19.84 -12.56
N LYS A 2 9.42 19.47 -13.37
CA LYS A 2 9.99 18.10 -13.42
C LYS A 2 10.46 17.48 -12.09
N LYS A 3 10.96 18.27 -11.12
CA LYS A 3 11.39 17.75 -9.80
C LYS A 3 10.25 17.53 -8.80
N LYS A 4 9.08 18.18 -8.98
CA LYS A 4 7.95 18.07 -8.02
C LYS A 4 7.18 16.76 -8.19
N VAL A 5 7.01 16.29 -9.43
CA VAL A 5 6.33 15.03 -9.75
C VAL A 5 6.95 13.82 -9.04
N PRO A 6 8.26 13.53 -9.15
CA PRO A 6 8.86 12.37 -8.48
C PRO A 6 8.82 12.48 -6.95
N MET A 7 8.88 13.70 -6.40
CA MET A 7 8.75 13.94 -4.97
C MET A 7 7.33 13.58 -4.47
N VAL A 8 6.28 14.01 -5.19
CA VAL A 8 4.89 13.68 -4.88
C VAL A 8 4.65 12.17 -5.01
N CYS A 9 5.14 11.53 -6.07
CA CYS A 9 5.02 10.08 -6.26
C CYS A 9 5.63 9.30 -5.09
N ASN A 10 6.83 9.69 -4.63
CA ASN A 10 7.46 9.04 -3.48
C ASN A 10 6.66 9.24 -2.20
N ILE A 11 6.17 10.46 -1.94
CA ILE A 11 5.35 10.74 -0.75
C ILE A 11 4.07 9.90 -0.77
N VAL A 12 3.36 9.84 -1.90
CA VAL A 12 2.13 9.06 -2.06
C VAL A 12 2.40 7.56 -1.86
N SER A 13 3.50 7.05 -2.41
CA SER A 13 3.92 5.64 -2.21
C SER A 13 4.17 5.32 -0.73
N VAL A 14 4.87 6.19 0.00
CA VAL A 14 5.12 6.02 1.44
C VAL A 14 3.81 6.06 2.23
N ILE A 15 2.90 6.99 1.91
CA ILE A 15 1.59 7.10 2.58
C ILE A 15 0.77 5.81 2.36
N LEU A 16 0.75 5.27 1.14
CA LEU A 16 0.06 4.01 0.84
C LEU A 16 0.64 2.84 1.64
N MET A 17 1.96 2.79 1.80
CA MET A 17 2.64 1.79 2.62
C MET A 17 2.28 1.89 4.11
N ILE A 18 2.24 3.11 4.65
CA ILE A 18 1.80 3.36 6.03
C ILE A 18 0.33 2.97 6.22
N ALA A 19 -0.53 3.36 5.27
CA ALA A 19 -1.95 3.01 5.29
C ALA A 19 -2.16 1.49 5.27
N PHE A 20 -1.37 0.75 4.48
CA PHE A 20 -1.39 -0.71 4.47
C PHE A 20 -1.06 -1.32 5.84
N VAL A 21 -0.04 -0.81 6.53
CA VAL A 21 0.34 -1.29 7.87
C VAL A 21 -0.78 -1.01 8.88
N ILE A 22 -1.30 0.22 8.91
CA ILE A 22 -2.38 0.59 9.84
C ILE A 22 -3.63 -0.26 9.57
N LYS A 23 -4.03 -0.39 8.29
CA LYS A 23 -5.18 -1.21 7.89
C LYS A 23 -5.01 -2.67 8.31
N SER A 24 -3.82 -3.23 8.10
CA SER A 24 -3.53 -4.62 8.50
C SER A 24 -3.59 -4.80 10.01
N ILE A 25 -3.13 -3.82 10.81
CA ILE A 25 -3.23 -3.87 12.27
C ILE A 25 -4.69 -3.79 12.71
N VAL A 26 -5.46 -2.85 12.16
CA VAL A 26 -6.90 -2.70 12.46
C VAL A 26 -7.67 -3.96 12.08
N ASP A 27 -7.42 -4.50 10.90
CA ASP A 27 -8.06 -5.73 10.45
C ASP A 27 -7.67 -6.89 11.37
N TYR A 28 -6.42 -6.98 11.83
CA TYR A 28 -5.99 -8.02 12.77
C TYR A 28 -6.68 -7.91 14.13
N THR A 29 -6.83 -6.72 14.69
CA THR A 29 -7.49 -6.54 15.99
C THR A 29 -8.98 -6.82 15.93
N GLN A 30 -9.60 -6.64 14.77
CA GLN A 30 -11.01 -6.94 14.53
C GLN A 30 -11.25 -8.36 13.98
N TYR A 31 -10.19 -9.07 13.61
CA TYR A 31 -10.30 -10.38 12.99
C TYR A 31 -10.69 -11.44 14.04
N SER A 32 -11.83 -12.10 13.79
CA SER A 32 -12.29 -13.23 14.59
C SER A 32 -12.07 -14.53 13.83
N THR A 33 -11.25 -15.42 14.39
CA THR A 33 -11.00 -16.77 13.86
C THR A 33 -12.21 -17.68 13.94
N THR A 34 -13.19 -17.37 14.80
CA THR A 34 -14.41 -18.17 14.97
C THR A 34 -15.52 -17.74 14.03
N LEU A 35 -15.55 -16.47 13.61
CA LEU A 35 -16.54 -15.93 12.67
C LEU A 35 -16.07 -15.99 11.21
N ASN A 36 -14.76 -15.96 10.97
CA ASN A 36 -14.19 -15.98 9.63
C ASN A 36 -13.65 -17.37 9.26
N SER A 37 -14.18 -17.95 8.18
CA SER A 37 -13.71 -19.23 7.65
C SER A 37 -12.38 -19.13 6.88
N ALA A 38 -12.08 -17.97 6.30
CA ALA A 38 -10.87 -17.74 5.53
C ALA A 38 -9.75 -17.16 6.42
N PRO A 39 -8.49 -17.62 6.30
CA PRO A 39 -7.40 -17.18 7.17
C PRO A 39 -7.07 -15.70 7.00
N PHE A 40 -6.52 -15.08 8.06
CA PHE A 40 -6.13 -13.67 8.06
C PHE A 40 -5.14 -13.30 6.95
N SER A 41 -4.33 -14.25 6.47
CA SER A 41 -3.44 -14.05 5.33
C SER A 41 -4.16 -13.61 4.05
N VAL A 42 -5.44 -14.00 3.88
CA VAL A 42 -6.26 -13.56 2.74
C VAL A 42 -6.59 -12.08 2.87
N TRP A 43 -6.90 -11.58 4.07
CA TRP A 43 -7.13 -10.15 4.32
C TRP A 43 -5.88 -9.32 4.04
N VAL A 44 -4.72 -9.80 4.51
CA VAL A 44 -3.43 -9.17 4.23
C VAL A 44 -3.15 -9.15 2.72
N LEU A 45 -3.41 -10.26 2.02
CA LEU A 45 -3.23 -10.34 0.57
C LEU A 45 -4.12 -9.33 -0.17
N VAL A 46 -5.41 -9.28 0.17
CA VAL A 46 -6.35 -8.33 -0.42
C VAL A 46 -5.89 -6.89 -0.17
N ASN A 47 -5.53 -6.54 1.05
CA ASN A 47 -5.00 -5.21 1.37
C ASN A 47 -3.70 -4.91 0.59
N ALA A 48 -2.82 -5.90 0.39
CA ALA A 48 -1.60 -5.74 -0.39
C ALA A 48 -1.91 -5.47 -1.88
N LEU A 49 -2.89 -6.17 -2.45
CA LEU A 49 -3.33 -5.92 -3.83
C LEU A 49 -3.86 -4.49 -4.01
N TYR A 50 -4.62 -3.96 -3.04
CA TYR A 50 -5.23 -2.64 -3.14
C TYR A 50 -4.33 -1.47 -2.70
N MET A 51 -3.30 -1.72 -1.89
CA MET A 51 -2.46 -0.63 -1.35
C MET A 51 -0.99 -0.76 -1.76
N VAL A 52 -0.41 -1.96 -1.69
CA VAL A 52 1.01 -2.18 -2.01
C VAL A 52 1.25 -2.14 -3.53
N ILE A 53 0.38 -2.77 -4.33
CA ILE A 53 0.54 -2.72 -5.80
C ILE A 53 0.47 -1.27 -6.31
N PRO A 54 -0.55 -0.46 -5.97
CA PRO A 54 -0.56 0.95 -6.36
C PRO A 54 0.64 1.74 -5.83
N ALA A 55 1.10 1.46 -4.60
CA ALA A 55 2.29 2.12 -4.05
C ALA A 55 3.54 1.85 -4.88
N ILE A 56 3.72 0.61 -5.35
CA ILE A 56 4.83 0.21 -6.22
C ILE A 56 4.69 0.89 -7.58
N VAL A 57 3.51 0.86 -8.20
CA VAL A 57 3.27 1.49 -9.51
C VAL A 57 3.60 2.98 -9.48
N VAL A 58 3.08 3.71 -8.48
CA VAL A 58 3.34 5.15 -8.32
C VAL A 58 4.82 5.43 -8.05
N PHE A 59 5.49 4.59 -7.26
CA PHE A 59 6.92 4.70 -7.01
C PHE A 59 7.76 4.53 -8.29
N VAL A 60 7.47 3.51 -9.09
CA VAL A 60 8.16 3.25 -10.36
C VAL A 60 7.96 4.41 -11.34
N ILE A 61 6.73 4.94 -11.45
CA ILE A 61 6.46 6.14 -12.28
C ILE A 61 7.31 7.32 -11.81
N GLY A 62 7.33 7.59 -10.49
CA GLY A 62 8.17 8.63 -9.91
C GLY A 62 9.64 8.45 -10.24
N PHE A 63 10.14 7.21 -10.18
CA PHE A 63 11.53 6.89 -10.51
C PHE A 63 11.86 7.10 -11.99
N ILE A 64 11.00 6.63 -12.91
CA ILE A 64 11.18 6.80 -14.36
C ILE A 64 11.18 8.29 -14.72
N VAL A 65 10.22 9.06 -14.19
CA VAL A 65 10.11 10.51 -14.45
C VAL A 65 11.30 11.29 -13.87
N LYS A 66 11.87 10.84 -12.74
CA LYS A 66 13.09 11.46 -12.18
C LYS A 66 14.32 11.24 -13.07
N LYS A 67 14.38 10.12 -13.81
CA LYS A 67 15.50 9.75 -14.68
C LYS A 67 15.50 10.50 -16.01
N GLN A 68 14.35 11.02 -16.44
CA GLN A 68 14.18 11.86 -17.64
C GLN A 68 14.32 13.37 -17.35
#